data_AF-A0A5K0V5B1-F1
#
_entry.id   AF-A0A5K0V5B1-F1
#
_cell.length_a   1.000
_cell.length_b   1.000
_cell.length_c   1.000
_cell.angle_alpha   90.00
_cell.angle_beta   90.00
_cell.angle_gamma   90.00
#
_symmetry.space_group_name_H-M   'P 1'
#
loop_
_entity.id
_entity.type
_entity.pdbx_description
1 polymer ?
#
loop_
_entity_poly.entity_id
_entity_poly.type
_entity_poly.pdbx_seq_one_letter_code
_entity_poly.pdbx_strand_id
1 'polypeptide(L)'
;MGTSAFKELCDILRQHGGLRSTRHCKVEEQVSIFLMMLSHTYKQRGVQFWFYRSTETISRYFHKVLSSIILLEDKFIQQSDGSTLPDEILYNNRFYLYFQ
;
A
#
# COMPACT_ATOMS: atom_id res chain seq x y z
N MET A 1 -12.41 0.00 -4.15
CA MET A 1 -12.30 -0.50 -2.77
C MET A 1 -13.60 -0.20 -2.03
N GLY A 2 -14.12 -1.13 -1.24
CA GLY A 2 -15.30 -0.87 -0.38
C GLY A 2 -14.95 0.05 0.80
N THR A 3 -15.92 0.80 1.31
CA THR A 3 -15.72 1.77 2.41
C THR A 3 -15.27 1.11 3.72
N SER A 4 -15.78 -0.09 4.01
CA SER A 4 -15.37 -0.88 5.19
C SER A 4 -13.91 -1.31 5.10
N ALA A 5 -13.50 -1.88 3.97
CA ALA A 5 -12.12 -2.32 3.73
C ALA A 5 -11.13 -1.16 3.79
N PHE A 6 -11.52 0.02 3.28
CA PHE A 6 -10.68 1.20 3.36
C PHE A 6 -10.45 1.67 4.81
N LYS A 7 -11.49 1.66 5.65
CA LYS A 7 -11.37 2.01 7.06
C LYS A 7 -10.48 1.02 7.81
N GLU A 8 -10.69 -0.28 7.56
CA GLU A 8 -9.89 -1.34 8.16
C GLU A 8 -8.41 -1.19 7.80
N LEU A 9 -8.09 -0.90 6.54
CA LEU A 9 -6.72 -0.60 6.11
C LEU A 9 -6.14 0.60 6.88
N CYS A 10 -6.90 1.69 7.04
CA CYS A 10 -6.44 2.86 7.78
C CYS A 10 -6.18 2.53 9.26
N ASP A 11 -7.02 1.69 9.86
CA ASP A 11 -6.87 1.28 11.25
C ASP A 11 -5.67 0.35 11.44
N ILE A 12 -5.44 -0.60 10.53
CA ILE A 12 -4.24 -1.46 10.53
C ILE A 12 -2.97 -0.61 10.42
N LEU A 13 -2.93 0.34 9.47
CA LEU A 13 -1.77 1.22 9.28
C LEU A 13 -1.53 2.12 10.49
N ARG A 14 -2.60 2.52 11.19
CA ARG A 14 -2.51 3.33 12.41
C ARG A 14 -2.00 2.52 13.60
N GLN A 15 -2.54 1.32 13.81
CA GLN A 15 -2.25 0.48 14.99
C GLN A 15 -0.93 -0.28 14.86
N HIS A 16 -0.62 -0.78 13.67
CA HIS A 16 0.51 -1.67 13.43
C HIS A 16 1.58 -1.03 12.52
N GLY A 17 1.19 -0.20 11.56
CA GLY A 17 2.13 0.48 10.65
C GLY A 17 2.72 1.79 11.19
N GLY A 18 2.33 2.21 12.41
CA GLY A 18 2.80 3.45 13.03
C GLY A 18 2.38 4.74 12.31
N LEU A 19 1.42 4.67 11.38
CA LEU A 19 0.98 5.81 10.58
C LEU A 19 0.15 6.76 11.44
N ARG A 20 0.60 8.01 11.56
CA ARG A 20 -0.05 9.04 12.39
C ARG A 20 -0.58 10.19 11.54
N SER A 21 -1.68 10.76 12.01
CA SER A 21 -2.18 12.04 11.51
C SER A 21 -1.13 13.12 11.74
N THR A 22 -0.99 14.03 10.77
CA THR A 22 -0.19 15.25 10.92
C THR A 22 -1.13 16.43 11.17
N ARG A 23 -0.57 17.59 11.54
CA ARG A 23 -1.36 18.84 11.70
C ARG A 23 -2.22 19.18 10.48
N HIS A 24 -1.78 18.77 9.29
CA HIS A 24 -2.39 19.16 8.03
C HIS A 24 -3.02 18.01 7.25
N CYS A 25 -2.91 16.76 7.69
CA CYS A 25 -3.35 15.62 6.89
C CYS A 25 -3.66 14.40 7.78
N LYS A 26 -4.88 13.88 7.67
CA LYS A 26 -5.33 12.70 8.42
C LYS A 26 -4.74 11.41 7.83
N VAL A 27 -4.79 10.32 8.58
CA VAL A 27 -4.32 9.00 8.09
C VAL A 27 -5.10 8.60 6.84
N GLU A 28 -6.41 8.76 6.84
CA GLU A 28 -7.31 8.42 5.73
C GLU A 28 -6.96 9.20 4.47
N GLU A 29 -6.60 10.48 4.60
CA GLU A 29 -6.19 11.32 3.48
C GLU A 29 -4.81 10.89 2.94
N GLN A 30 -3.85 10.57 3.82
CA GLN A 30 -2.55 10.04 3.42
C GLN A 30 -2.67 8.71 2.66
N VAL A 31 -3.49 7.78 3.17
CA VAL A 31 -3.75 6.48 2.52
C VAL A 31 -4.49 6.66 1.20
N SER A 32 -5.44 7.60 1.13
CA SER A 32 -6.15 7.92 -0.11
C SER A 32 -5.20 8.46 -1.19
N ILE A 33 -4.28 9.36 -0.83
CA ILE A 33 -3.23 9.87 -1.73
C ILE A 33 -2.38 8.71 -2.26
N PHE A 34 -1.94 7.82 -1.38
CA PHE A 34 -1.14 6.64 -1.74
C PHE A 34 -1.88 5.72 -2.72
N LEU A 35 -3.14 5.35 -2.43
CA LEU A 35 -3.93 4.49 -3.31
C LEU A 35 -4.22 5.16 -4.66
N MET A 36 -4.48 6.46 -4.68
CA MET A 36 -4.73 7.20 -5.91
C MET A 36 -3.49 7.28 -6.80
N MET A 37 -2.31 7.42 -6.18
CA MET A 37 -1.02 7.36 -6.86
C MET A 37 -0.73 5.98 -7.47
N LEU A 38 -1.02 4.89 -6.73
CA LEU A 38 -0.88 3.53 -7.26
C LEU A 38 -1.89 3.21 -8.36
N SER A 39 -3.12 3.73 -8.25
CA SER A 39 -4.18 3.51 -9.23
C SER A 39 -3.95 4.25 -10.55
N HIS A 40 -3.18 5.35 -10.52
CA HIS A 40 -2.91 6.19 -11.68
C HIS A 40 -1.41 6.44 -11.84
N THR A 41 -0.71 5.49 -12.44
CA THR A 41 0.75 5.52 -12.68
C THR A 41 1.28 6.70 -13.52
N TYR A 42 0.43 7.55 -14.12
CA TYR A 42 0.89 8.55 -15.11
C TYR A 42 0.44 10.01 -14.88
N LYS A 43 -0.33 10.34 -13.84
CA LYS A 43 -0.80 11.74 -13.64
C LYS A 43 -0.60 12.24 -12.21
N GLN A 44 0.66 12.29 -11.77
CA GLN A 44 1.11 13.03 -10.57
C GLN A 44 0.51 14.46 -10.49
N ARG A 45 0.33 15.11 -11.65
CA ARG A 45 -0.30 16.44 -11.77
C ARG A 45 -1.79 16.45 -11.41
N GLY A 46 -2.52 15.37 -11.69
CA GLY A 46 -3.92 15.24 -11.27
C GLY A 46 -4.04 15.15 -9.75
N VAL A 47 -3.17 14.37 -9.11
CA VAL A 47 -3.16 14.22 -7.63
C VAL A 47 -2.92 15.56 -6.94
N GLN A 48 -2.00 16.39 -7.45
CA GLN A 48 -1.77 17.74 -6.93
C GLN A 48 -3.02 18.62 -6.97
N PHE A 49 -3.74 18.58 -8.09
CA PHE A 49 -4.97 19.35 -8.28
C PHE A 49 -6.07 18.90 -7.31
N TRP A 50 -6.30 17.59 -7.18
CA TRP A 50 -7.34 17.05 -6.32
C TRP A 50 -7.11 17.29 -4.82
N PHE A 51 -5.86 17.23 -4.38
CA PHE A 51 -5.52 17.41 -2.96
C PHE A 51 -5.09 18.84 -2.61
N TYR A 52 -4.94 19.74 -3.59
CA TYR A 52 -4.42 21.10 -3.40
C TYR A 52 -3.08 21.13 -2.63
N ARG A 53 -2.21 20.15 -2.91
CA ARG A 53 -0.89 20.00 -2.27
C ARG A 53 0.25 20.02 -3.29
N SER A 54 1.42 20.47 -2.85
CA SER A 54 2.64 20.38 -3.65
C SER A 54 3.03 18.92 -3.95
N THR A 55 3.75 18.71 -5.05
CA THR A 55 4.30 17.40 -5.43
C THR A 55 5.16 16.80 -4.31
N GLU A 56 5.95 17.64 -3.64
CA GLU A 56 6.80 17.24 -2.52
C GLU A 56 5.97 16.72 -1.34
N THR A 57 4.86 17.40 -1.00
CA THR A 57 3.96 16.96 0.08
C THR A 57 3.31 15.62 -0.26
N ILE A 58 2.87 15.44 -1.50
CA ILE A 58 2.31 14.17 -1.99
C ILE A 58 3.36 13.06 -1.92
N SER A 59 4.58 13.33 -2.39
CA SER A 59 5.70 12.37 -2.31
C SER A 59 6.00 11.98 -0.86
N ARG A 60 6.04 12.95 0.06
CA ARG A 60 6.27 12.67 1.48
C ARG A 60 5.20 11.76 2.08
N TYR A 61 3.92 12.01 1.79
CA TYR A 61 2.84 11.15 2.28
C TYR A 61 2.87 9.77 1.63
N PHE A 62 3.18 9.68 0.35
CA PHE A 62 3.37 8.42 -0.35
C PHE A 62 4.45 7.57 0.35
N HIS A 63 5.64 8.13 0.57
CA HIS A 63 6.75 7.40 1.20
C HIS A 63 6.47 7.05 2.66
N LYS A 64 5.72 7.90 3.39
CA LYS A 64 5.27 7.59 4.74
C LYS A 64 4.36 6.38 4.78
N VAL A 65 3.34 6.35 3.93
CA VAL A 65 2.40 5.21 3.85
C VAL A 65 3.14 3.96 3.39
N LEU A 66 4.02 4.08 2.40
CA LEU A 66 4.85 2.96 1.93
C LEU A 66 5.71 2.38 3.06
N SER A 67 6.39 3.23 3.83
CA SER A 67 7.20 2.79 4.98
C SER A 67 6.34 2.09 6.03
N SER A 68 5.14 2.61 6.32
CA SER A 68 4.19 1.97 7.22
C SER A 68 3.72 0.60 6.72
N ILE A 69 3.59 0.40 5.41
CA ILE A 69 3.27 -0.90 4.81
C ILE A 69 4.44 -1.86 4.91
N ILE A 70 5.67 -1.40 4.63
CA ILE A 70 6.87 -2.24 4.74
C ILE A 70 7.07 -2.71 6.19
N LEU A 71 6.75 -1.87 7.19
CA LEU A 71 6.77 -2.30 8.60
C LEU A 71 5.76 -3.42 8.93
N LEU A 72 4.77 -3.65 8.07
CA LEU A 72 3.79 -4.72 8.19
C LEU A 72 4.19 -5.99 7.42
N GLU A 73 5.35 -5.98 6.76
CA GLU A 73 5.88 -7.09 5.95
C GLU A 73 5.84 -8.42 6.72
N ASP A 74 6.42 -8.46 7.91
CA ASP A 74 6.50 -9.67 8.73
C ASP A 74 5.12 -10.28 9.05
N LYS A 75 4.07 -9.44 9.12
CA LYS A 75 2.71 -9.88 9.44
C LYS A 75 1.87 -10.29 8.24
N PHE A 76 2.10 -9.68 7.08
CA PHE A 76 1.18 -9.78 5.94
C PHE A 76 1.86 -10.13 4.61
N ILE A 77 3.17 -9.87 4.51
CA ILE A 77 3.99 -10.11 3.32
C ILE A 77 5.07 -11.13 3.72
N GLN A 78 4.63 -12.27 4.24
CA GLN A 78 5.54 -13.39 4.44
C GLN A 78 5.77 -14.06 3.09
N GLN A 79 6.99 -13.96 2.56
CA GLN A 79 7.38 -14.79 1.43
C GLN A 79 7.33 -16.25 1.87
N SER A 80 6.61 -17.09 1.12
CA SER A 80 6.65 -18.54 1.33
C SER A 80 8.09 -19.01 1.16
N ASP A 81 8.58 -19.82 2.09
CA ASP A 81 9.94 -20.38 2.14
C ASP A 81 10.28 -21.34 0.97
N GLY A 82 9.47 -21.35 -0.10
CA GLY A 82 9.59 -22.24 -1.26
C GLY A 82 9.31 -23.71 -0.97
N SER A 83 9.25 -24.10 0.30
CA SER A 83 9.10 -25.47 0.80
C SER A 83 7.65 -25.97 0.79
N THR A 84 6.67 -25.09 0.59
CA THR A 84 5.25 -25.48 0.41
C THR A 84 4.65 -24.66 -0.73
N LEU A 85 4.74 -25.18 -1.95
CA LEU A 85 3.99 -24.65 -3.09
C LEU A 85 2.57 -25.21 -3.05
N PRO A 86 1.53 -24.37 -3.14
CA PRO A 86 0.16 -24.84 -3.35
C PRO A 86 0.07 -25.69 -4.62
N ASP A 87 -0.77 -26.73 -4.62
CA ASP A 87 -0.98 -27.61 -5.76
C ASP A 87 -1.34 -26.82 -7.04
N GLU A 88 -2.03 -25.69 -6.90
CA GLU A 88 -2.41 -24.81 -8.01
C GLU A 88 -1.21 -24.20 -8.75
N ILE A 89 -0.05 -24.08 -8.10
CA ILE A 89 1.20 -23.59 -8.68
C ILE A 89 2.06 -24.76 -9.15
N LEU A 90 2.12 -25.83 -8.33
CA LEU A 90 2.93 -27.03 -8.58
C LEU A 90 2.54 -27.73 -9.89
N TYR A 91 1.24 -27.81 -10.19
CA TYR A 91 0.74 -28.42 -11.42
C TYR A 91 0.56 -27.42 -12.58
N ASN A 92 0.84 -26.13 -12.37
CA ASN A 92 0.71 -25.12 -13.39
C ASN A 92 2.07 -24.70 -13.94
N ASN A 93 2.44 -25.30 -15.07
CA ASN A 93 3.72 -25.06 -15.75
C ASN A 93 3.97 -23.58 -16.09
N ARG A 94 2.91 -22.76 -16.21
CA ARG A 94 3.04 -21.31 -16.42
C ARG A 94 3.55 -20.59 -15.18
N PHE A 95 3.17 -21.02 -13.97
CA PHE A 95 3.52 -20.35 -12.73
C PHE A 95 4.73 -20.99 -12.05
N TYR A 96 4.87 -22.32 -12.14
CA TYR A 96 5.94 -23.09 -11.53
C TYR A 96 7.36 -22.50 -11.78
N LEU A 97 7.65 -22.04 -13.00
CA LEU A 97 8.94 -21.44 -13.38
C LEU A 97 9.35 -20.18 -12.59
N TYR A 98 8.39 -19.48 -11.98
CA TYR A 98 8.67 -18.25 -11.21
C TYR A 98 8.97 -18.53 -9.74
N PHE A 99 8.82 -19.79 -9.30
CA PHE A 99 8.98 -20.21 -7.90
C PHE A 99 10.06 -21.29 -7.72
N GLN A 100 10.95 -21.46 -8.71
CA GLN A 100 12.20 -22.23 -8.61
C GLN A 100 13.36 -21.31 -8.23
#